data_AF-A0A922T5Z1-F1
#
_entry.id   AF-A0A922T5Z1-F1
#
_cell.length_a   1.000
_cell.length_b   1.000
_cell.length_c   1.000
_cell.angle_alpha   90.00
_cell.angle_beta   90.00
_cell.angle_gamma   90.00
#
_symmetry.space_group_name_H-M   'P 1'
#
loop_
_entity.id
_entity.type
_entity.pdbx_description
1 polymer ?
#
loop_
_entity_poly.entity_id
_entity_poly.type
_entity_poly.pdbx_seq_one_letter_code
_entity_poly.pdbx_strand_id
1 'polypeptide(L)'
;LSQPKIVIVGGGAGGLELATRLGRKLGRKKRAEITLVDRNPSHLWKPLLHEVATGSLDDGVDALSYLGHARHNAFNFQLGSLTQIDRDNKKDYFR
;
A
#
# COMPACT_ATOMS: atom_id res chain seq x y z
N LEU A 1 -22.33 10.42 -11.11
CA LEU A 1 -21.94 9.97 -9.75
C LEU A 1 -20.42 9.87 -9.70
N SER A 2 -19.77 10.51 -8.72
CA SER A 2 -18.31 10.39 -8.55
C SER A 2 -17.94 8.97 -8.13
N GLN A 3 -16.86 8.42 -8.68
CA GLN A 3 -16.36 7.11 -8.26
C GLN A 3 -15.93 7.18 -6.78
N PRO A 4 -16.29 6.19 -5.94
CA PRO A 4 -15.80 6.09 -4.56
C PRO A 4 -14.27 6.11 -4.51
N LYS A 5 -13.71 6.87 -3.57
CA LYS A 5 -12.28 6.88 -3.27
C LYS A 5 -12.03 6.10 -1.99
N ILE A 6 -11.13 5.12 -2.06
CA ILE A 6 -10.78 4.25 -0.93
C ILE A 6 -9.29 4.40 -0.68
N VAL A 7 -8.95 4.93 0.49
CA VAL A 7 -7.58 5.09 0.95
C VAL A 7 -7.30 4.01 2.00
N ILE A 8 -6.18 3.30 1.82
CA ILE A 8 -5.69 2.26 2.73
C ILE A 8 -4.38 2.78 3.31
N VAL A 9 -4.31 2.92 4.62
CA VAL A 9 -3.11 3.43 5.32
C VAL A 9 -2.38 2.27 5.97
N GLY A 10 -1.13 2.06 5.57
CA GLY A 10 -0.26 0.96 5.98
C GLY A 10 -0.27 -0.22 5.01
N GLY A 11 0.89 -0.53 4.42
CA GLY A 11 1.15 -1.61 3.47
C GLY A 11 1.66 -2.90 4.09
N GLY A 12 1.43 -3.13 5.40
CA GLY A 12 1.68 -4.44 6.02
C GLY A 12 0.86 -5.57 5.37
N ALA A 13 0.98 -6.80 5.88
CA ALA A 13 0.37 -7.98 5.25
C ALA A 13 -1.14 -7.79 4.93
N GLY A 14 -1.91 -7.24 5.89
CA GLY A 14 -3.34 -6.98 5.69
C GLY A 14 -3.64 -5.85 4.71
N GLY A 15 -2.87 -4.75 4.75
CA GLY A 15 -3.13 -3.58 3.92
C GLY A 15 -2.79 -3.81 2.45
N LEU A 16 -1.68 -4.49 2.18
CA LEU A 16 -1.30 -4.88 0.82
C LEU A 16 -2.30 -5.88 0.21
N GLU A 17 -2.73 -6.88 0.99
CA GLU A 17 -3.71 -7.86 0.54
C GLU A 17 -5.07 -7.18 0.26
N LEU A 18 -5.50 -6.27 1.12
CA LEU A 18 -6.72 -5.50 0.93
C LEU A 18 -6.65 -4.64 -0.34
N ALA A 19 -5.55 -3.90 -0.54
CA ALA A 19 -5.34 -3.08 -1.73
C ALA A 19 -5.38 -3.93 -3.01
N THR A 20 -4.76 -5.11 -2.97
CA THR A 20 -4.73 -6.07 -4.07
C THR A 20 -6.14 -6.56 -4.43
N ARG A 21 -6.92 -7.02 -3.43
CA ARG A 21 -8.28 -7.52 -3.63
C ARG A 21 -9.21 -6.44 -4.15
N LEU A 22 -9.15 -5.24 -3.58
CA LEU A 22 -10.00 -4.11 -4.00
C LEU A 22 -9.62 -3.58 -5.38
N GLY A 23 -8.32 -3.47 -5.69
CA GLY A 23 -7.85 -3.08 -7.01
C GLY A 23 -8.33 -4.05 -8.09
N ARG A 24 -8.18 -5.37 -7.87
CA ARG A 24 -8.68 -6.40 -8.79
C ARG A 24 -10.20 -6.38 -8.96
N LYS A 25 -10.96 -6.21 -7.86
CA LYS A 25 -12.43 -6.28 -7.86
C LYS A 25 -13.11 -5.01 -8.38
N LEU A 26 -12.59 -3.84 -7.98
CA LEU A 26 -13.23 -2.54 -8.19
C LEU A 26 -12.38 -1.61 -9.06
N GLY A 27 -11.08 -1.50 -8.80
CA GLY A 27 -10.16 -0.63 -9.53
C GLY A 27 -10.08 -0.96 -11.02
N ARG A 28 -9.87 -2.24 -11.37
CA ARG A 28 -9.86 -2.73 -12.77
C ARG A 28 -11.14 -2.41 -13.53
N LYS A 29 -12.28 -2.37 -12.83
CA LYS A 29 -13.61 -2.08 -13.40
C LYS A 29 -13.97 -0.60 -13.35
N LYS A 30 -13.05 0.28 -12.93
CA LYS A 30 -13.29 1.72 -12.73
C LYS A 30 -14.53 1.99 -11.86
N ARG A 31 -14.73 1.14 -10.84
CA ARG A 31 -15.84 1.25 -9.88
C ARG A 31 -15.45 1.93 -8.59
N ALA A 32 -14.16 2.06 -8.32
CA ALA A 32 -13.58 2.81 -7.21
C ALA A 32 -12.12 3.13 -7.52
N GLU A 33 -11.63 4.24 -6.99
CA GLU A 33 -10.22 4.60 -6.96
C GLU A 33 -9.60 4.09 -5.66
N ILE A 34 -8.61 3.21 -5.75
CA ILE A 34 -7.97 2.56 -4.59
C ILE A 34 -6.56 3.12 -4.46
N THR A 35 -6.21 3.65 -3.28
CA THR A 35 -4.86 4.16 -3.00
C THR A 35 -4.32 3.53 -1.73
N LEU A 36 -3.14 2.92 -1.81
CA LEU A 36 -2.36 2.46 -0.66
C LEU A 36 -1.33 3.53 -0.30
N VAL A 37 -1.28 3.91 0.98
CA VAL A 37 -0.30 4.84 1.53
C VAL A 37 0.54 4.12 2.57
N ASP A 38 1.87 4.16 2.43
CA ASP A 38 2.81 3.65 3.44
C ASP A 38 4.04 4.57 3.52
N ARG A 39 4.68 4.62 4.70
CA ARG A 39 5.91 5.41 4.87
C ARG A 39 7.11 4.79 4.16
N ASN A 40 7.06 3.49 3.85
CA ASN A 40 8.13 2.75 3.20
C ASN A 40 7.72 2.44 1.74
N PRO A 41 8.67 2.42 0.79
CA PRO A 41 8.37 2.17 -0.63
C PRO A 41 8.11 0.70 -0.95
N SER A 42 8.37 -0.21 -0.02
CA SER A 42 8.29 -1.65 -0.22
C SER A 42 7.74 -2.37 1.01
N HIS A 43 7.12 -3.52 0.77
CA HIS A 43 6.71 -4.45 1.80
C HIS A 43 7.88 -5.34 2.18
N LEU A 44 8.34 -5.22 3.42
CA LEU A 44 9.33 -6.12 4.01
C LEU A 44 8.63 -7.31 4.68
N TRP A 45 8.97 -8.52 4.26
CA TRP A 45 8.53 -9.75 4.92
C TRP A 45 9.25 -9.91 6.26
N LYS A 46 8.59 -9.47 7.33
CA LYS A 46 9.10 -9.50 8.70
C LYS A 46 9.56 -10.88 9.22
N PRO A 47 9.05 -12.04 8.76
CA PRO A 47 9.57 -13.34 9.18
C PRO A 47 11.07 -13.56 8.87
N LEU A 48 11.63 -12.91 7.83
CA LEU A 48 13.02 -13.07 7.39
C LEU A 48 13.99 -12.06 8.02
N LEU A 49 13.56 -11.28 9.01
CA LEU A 49 14.40 -10.26 9.66
C LEU A 49 15.67 -10.84 10.30
N HIS A 50 15.64 -12.12 10.72
CA HIS A 50 16.80 -12.79 11.29
C HIS A 50 17.87 -13.13 10.24
N GLU A 51 17.48 -13.43 9.00
CA GLU A 51 18.41 -13.71 7.90
C GLU A 51 19.05 -12.44 7.33
N VAL A 52 18.34 -11.32 7.39
CA VAL A 52 18.89 -9.98 7.11
C VAL A 52 19.89 -9.57 8.20
N ALA A 53 19.58 -9.83 9.48
CA ALA A 53 20.45 -9.49 10.60
C ALA A 53 21.76 -10.31 10.64
N THR A 54 21.77 -11.52 10.06
CA THR A 54 22.97 -12.36 9.95
C THR A 54 23.81 -12.06 8.70
N GLY A 55 23.40 -11.11 7.86
CA GLY A 55 24.10 -10.73 6.63
C GLY A 55 24.04 -11.80 5.53
N SER A 56 23.11 -12.75 5.63
CA SER A 56 22.97 -13.86 4.66
C SER A 56 22.04 -13.52 3.50
N LEU A 57 21.25 -12.46 3.62
CA LEU A 57 20.42 -11.91 2.55
C LEU A 57 20.77 -10.43 2.32
N ASP A 58 21.04 -10.10 1.07
CA ASP A 58 21.13 -8.72 0.60
C ASP A 58 19.74 -8.08 0.76
N ASP A 59 19.67 -6.90 1.37
CA ASP A 59 18.42 -6.21 1.74
C ASP A 59 17.48 -5.93 0.54
N GLY A 60 18.00 -6.06 -0.68
CA GLY A 60 17.28 -5.97 -1.94
C GLY A 60 16.50 -7.23 -2.38
N VAL A 61 16.66 -8.38 -1.71
CA VAL A 61 16.17 -9.68 -2.25
C VAL A 61 14.71 -10.01 -1.87
N ASP A 62 14.12 -9.41 -0.83
CA ASP A 62 12.75 -9.77 -0.38
C ASP A 62 11.77 -8.60 -0.15
N ALA A 63 12.11 -7.42 -0.66
CA ALA A 63 11.28 -6.24 -0.55
C ALA A 63 10.34 -6.11 -1.76
N LEU A 64 9.05 -6.43 -1.60
CA LEU A 64 8.07 -6.23 -2.68
C LEU A 64 7.82 -4.72 -2.88
N SER A 65 8.17 -4.19 -4.05
CA SER A 65 7.85 -2.81 -4.43
C SER A 65 6.33 -2.57 -4.48
N TYR A 66 5.82 -1.64 -3.67
CA TYR A 66 4.40 -1.29 -3.71
C TYR A 66 4.01 -0.69 -5.05
N LEU A 67 4.86 0.14 -5.66
CA LEU A 67 4.59 0.75 -6.96
C LEU A 67 4.47 -0.32 -8.06
N GLY A 68 5.39 -1.29 -8.08
CA GLY A 68 5.32 -2.42 -9.01
C GLY A 68 4.05 -3.24 -8.80
N HIS A 69 3.72 -3.58 -7.55
CA HIS A 69 2.52 -4.35 -7.23
C HIS A 69 1.21 -3.61 -7.56
N ALA A 70 1.19 -2.29 -7.33
CA ALA A 70 0.07 -1.39 -7.64
C ALA A 70 -0.30 -1.43 -9.12
N ARG A 71 0.70 -1.30 -10.00
CA ARG A 71 0.53 -1.36 -11.47
C ARG A 71 -0.11 -2.67 -11.92
N HIS A 72 0.29 -3.81 -11.35
CA HIS A 72 -0.25 -5.12 -11.72
C HIS A 72 -1.68 -5.38 -11.19
N ASN A 73 -2.07 -4.69 -10.11
CA ASN A 73 -3.31 -4.98 -9.39
C ASN A 73 -4.35 -3.85 -9.44
N ALA A 74 -4.12 -2.81 -10.23
CA ALA A 74 -5.03 -1.68 -10.45
C ALA A 74 -5.43 -0.94 -9.17
N PHE A 75 -4.42 -0.61 -8.36
CA PHE A 75 -4.51 0.39 -7.30
C PHE A 75 -3.35 1.38 -7.46
N ASN A 76 -3.41 2.51 -6.74
CA ASN A 76 -2.36 3.52 -6.70
C ASN A 76 -1.52 3.36 -5.44
N PHE A 77 -0.23 3.65 -5.50
CA PHE A 77 0.62 3.75 -4.31
C PHE A 77 1.10 5.18 -4.12
N GLN A 78 1.07 5.65 -2.88
CA GLN A 78 1.63 6.93 -2.46
C GLN A 78 2.56 6.70 -1.26
N LEU A 79 3.79 7.23 -1.36
CA LEU A 79 4.70 7.29 -0.23
C LEU A 79 4.24 8.39 0.73
N GLY A 80 4.06 8.07 2.00
CA GLY A 80 3.71 9.05 3.02
C GLY A 80 3.27 8.45 4.33
N SER A 81 3.32 9.24 5.39
CA SER A 81 2.78 8.91 6.71
C SER A 81 1.53 9.72 6.98
N LEU A 82 0.44 9.06 7.39
CA LEU A 82 -0.78 9.74 7.81
C LEU A 82 -0.49 10.59 9.06
N THR A 83 -0.80 11.88 8.99
CA THR A 83 -0.57 12.83 10.09
C THR A 83 -1.86 13.31 10.72
N GLN A 84 -2.94 13.43 9.93
CA GLN A 84 -4.21 13.96 10.40
C GLN A 84 -5.38 13.39 9.58
N ILE A 85 -6.51 13.18 10.25
CA ILE A 85 -7.80 12.82 9.64
C ILE A 85 -8.82 13.89 10.02
N ASP A 86 -9.41 14.53 9.02
CA ASP A 86 -10.59 15.38 9.15
C ASP A 86 -11.82 14.59 8.68
N ARG A 87 -12.62 14.13 9.65
CA ARG A 87 -13.78 13.27 9.40
C ARG A 87 -14.98 14.06 8.88
N ASP A 88 -15.10 15.32 9.26
CA ASP A 88 -16.21 16.17 8.87
C ASP A 88 -16.12 16.51 7.37
N ASN A 89 -14.90 16.75 6.90
CA ASN A 89 -14.63 17.05 5.50
C ASN A 89 -14.16 15.83 4.68
N LYS A 90 -14.01 14.66 5.30
CA LYS A 90 -13.49 13.42 4.68
C LYS A 90 -12.14 13.65 3.99
N LYS A 91 -11.21 14.29 4.70
CA LYS A 91 -9.86 14.59 4.22
C LYS A 91 -8.82 13.92 5.10
N ASP A 92 -7.78 13.40 4.44
CA ASP A 92 -6.61 12.81 5.08
C ASP A 92 -5.37 13.62 4.69
N TYR A 93 -4.44 13.78 5.62
CA TYR A 93 -3.20 14.51 5.41
C TYR A 93 -2.01 13.56 5.55
N PHE A 94 -1.09 13.63 4.60
CA PHE A 94 0.11 12.78 4.55
C PHE A 94 1.36 13.64 4.48
N ARG A 95 2.43 13.21 5.16
CA ARG A 95 3.77 13.83 5.11
C ARG A 95 4.81 12.84 4.62
#